data_AF-A0A7X5Q3H6-F1
#
_entry.id   AF-A0A7X5Q3H6-F1
#
_cell.length_a   1.000
_cell.length_b   1.000
_cell.length_c   1.000
_cell.angle_alpha   90.00
_cell.angle_beta   90.00
_cell.angle_gamma   90.00
#
_symmetry.space_group_name_H-M   'P 1'
#
loop_
_entity.id
_entity.type
_entity.pdbx_description
1 polymer ?
#
loop_
_entity_poly.entity_id
_entity_poly.type
_entity_poly.pdbx_seq_one_letter_code
_entity_poly.pdbx_strand_id
1 'polypeptide(L)'
;QISGRERRHVKHVNHCVAKTIVQEALDHGCSEIILEDLKNICKRIKASKKIRSRLHRWPFNELREFVEYKAKAMGIHITIVNPAYTSKTCSNCLHLGERHKHQFFCQNCGSLQHSDFNASRNLLRLGLSADRSTGVVNHRHVAA
;
A
#
# COMPACT_ATOMS: atom_id res chain seq x y z
N GLN A 1 -17.68 -19.63 6.25
CA GLN A 1 -16.59 -19.27 7.18
C GLN A 1 -15.29 -19.90 6.68
N ILE A 2 -14.13 -19.26 6.86
CA ILE A 2 -12.83 -19.79 6.45
C ILE A 2 -12.41 -20.89 7.43
N SER A 3 -11.90 -22.02 6.93
CA SER A 3 -11.44 -23.12 7.80
C SER A 3 -10.24 -22.72 8.66
N GLY A 4 -10.04 -23.35 9.82
CA GLY A 4 -8.89 -23.08 10.69
C GLY A 4 -7.53 -23.34 10.02
N ARG A 5 -7.45 -24.31 9.11
CA ARG A 5 -6.24 -24.58 8.29
C ARG A 5 -5.95 -23.42 7.34
N GLU A 6 -6.96 -22.95 6.62
CA GLU A 6 -6.81 -21.85 5.67
C GLU A 6 -6.44 -20.54 6.38
N ARG A 7 -7.04 -20.26 7.54
CA ARG A 7 -6.68 -19.09 8.35
C ARG A 7 -5.20 -19.10 8.74
N ARG A 8 -4.67 -20.24 9.22
CA ARG A 8 -3.26 -20.37 9.58
C ARG A 8 -2.34 -20.17 8.37
N HIS A 9 -2.72 -20.71 7.22
CA HIS A 9 -1.97 -20.54 5.99
C HIS A 9 -1.93 -19.07 5.55
N VAL A 10 -3.08 -18.39 5.48
CA VAL A 10 -3.17 -16.96 5.13
C VAL A 10 -2.36 -16.10 6.09
N LYS A 11 -2.45 -16.36 7.41
CA LYS A 11 -1.66 -15.68 8.42
C LYS A 11 -0.15 -15.85 8.19
N HIS A 12 0.29 -17.08 7.91
CA HIS A 12 1.70 -17.36 7.61
C HIS A 12 2.17 -16.62 6.36
N VAL A 13 1.39 -16.66 5.28
CA VAL A 13 1.68 -15.92 4.04
C VAL A 13 1.78 -14.41 4.32
N ASN A 14 0.85 -13.84 5.08
CA ASN A 14 0.89 -12.42 5.46
C ASN A 14 2.16 -12.09 6.26
N HIS A 15 2.60 -12.95 7.19
CA HIS A 15 3.86 -12.75 7.90
C HIS A 15 5.06 -12.77 6.95
N CYS A 16 5.11 -13.71 6.00
CA CYS A 16 6.19 -13.79 5.03
C CYS A 16 6.24 -12.54 4.14
N VAL A 17 5.09 -12.15 3.56
CA VAL A 17 4.97 -10.94 2.73
C VAL A 17 5.38 -9.70 3.51
N ALA A 18 4.91 -9.54 4.74
CA ALA A 18 5.30 -8.40 5.58
C ALA A 18 6.81 -8.36 5.86
N LYS A 19 7.45 -9.53 6.04
CA LYS A 19 8.91 -9.60 6.20
C LYS A 19 9.62 -9.15 4.93
N THR A 20 9.18 -9.63 3.76
CA THR A 20 9.76 -9.27 2.46
C THR A 20 9.64 -7.77 2.21
N ILE A 21 8.48 -7.16 2.48
CA ILE A 21 8.29 -5.72 2.29
C ILE A 21 9.26 -4.89 3.15
N VAL A 22 9.40 -5.25 4.44
CA VAL A 22 10.31 -4.55 5.34
C VAL A 22 11.76 -4.77 4.96
N GLN A 23 12.13 -5.98 4.53
CA GLN A 23 13.48 -6.28 4.07
C GLN A 23 13.85 -5.48 2.82
N GLU A 24 12.96 -5.43 1.83
CA GLU A 24 13.16 -4.62 0.62
C GLU A 24 13.41 -3.15 0.96
N ALA A 25 12.63 -2.59 1.90
CA ALA A 25 12.81 -1.23 2.36
C ALA A 25 14.17 -1.01 3.04
N LEU A 26 14.63 -1.97 3.85
CA LEU A 26 15.96 -1.92 4.47
C LEU A 26 17.09 -2.00 3.45
N ASP A 27 16.98 -2.93 2.50
CA ASP A 27 17.99 -3.16 1.46
C ASP A 27 18.18 -1.91 0.58
N HIS A 28 17.12 -1.13 0.41
CA HIS A 28 17.13 0.15 -0.31
C HIS A 28 17.36 1.38 0.58
N GLY A 29 17.57 1.20 1.90
CA GLY A 29 17.82 2.31 2.83
C GLY A 29 16.62 3.26 3.01
N CYS A 30 15.40 2.76 2.83
CA CYS A 30 14.18 3.54 3.02
C CYS A 30 13.93 3.79 4.52
N SER A 31 13.75 5.05 4.89
CA SER A 31 13.35 5.46 6.25
C SER A 31 11.85 5.35 6.49
N GLU A 32 11.04 5.29 5.42
CA GLU A 32 9.59 5.33 5.47
C GLU A 32 8.95 4.40 4.42
N ILE A 33 7.86 3.75 4.81
CA ILE A 33 6.98 2.98 3.92
C ILE A 33 5.59 3.62 3.94
N ILE A 34 5.05 3.92 2.76
CA ILE A 34 3.72 4.50 2.59
C ILE A 34 2.73 3.40 2.20
N LEU A 35 1.66 3.25 2.98
CA LEU A 35 0.58 2.30 2.72
C LEU A 35 -0.75 3.03 2.54
N GLU A 36 -1.62 2.47 1.71
CA GLU A 36 -2.98 2.96 1.60
C GLU A 36 -3.90 2.47 2.72
N ASP A 37 -4.85 3.31 3.13
CA ASP A 37 -5.88 2.92 4.09
C ASP A 37 -6.98 2.08 3.42
N LEU A 38 -6.84 0.77 3.49
CA LEU A 38 -7.82 -0.18 2.99
C LEU A 38 -8.98 -0.47 3.96
N LYS A 39 -9.10 0.28 5.06
CA LYS A 39 -10.26 0.18 5.95
C LYS A 39 -11.55 0.32 5.14
N ASN A 40 -12.49 -0.58 5.42
CA ASN A 40 -13.82 -0.63 4.80
C ASN A 40 -13.88 -0.96 3.30
N ILE A 41 -12.80 -1.44 2.67
CA ILE A 41 -12.84 -1.85 1.25
C ILE A 41 -13.97 -2.87 0.96
N CYS A 42 -14.18 -3.83 1.87
CA CYS A 42 -15.24 -4.83 1.74
C CYS A 42 -16.65 -4.24 1.79
N LYS A 43 -16.85 -3.10 2.46
CA LYS A 43 -18.14 -2.38 2.53
C LYS A 43 -18.34 -1.45 1.33
N ARG A 44 -17.26 -0.91 0.77
CA ARG A 44 -17.28 0.09 -0.31
C ARG A 44 -17.47 -0.51 -1.70
N ILE A 45 -16.94 -1.70 -1.96
CA ILE A 45 -16.97 -2.28 -3.31
C ILE A 45 -18.35 -2.89 -3.62
N LYS A 46 -19.02 -2.32 -4.63
CA LYS A 46 -20.16 -2.96 -5.31
C LYS A 46 -19.65 -4.04 -6.27
N ALA A 47 -19.41 -5.23 -5.74
CA ALA A 47 -18.83 -6.36 -6.46
C ALA A 47 -19.76 -7.58 -6.49
N SER A 48 -19.51 -8.48 -7.45
CA SER A 48 -20.15 -9.80 -7.50
C SER A 48 -19.83 -10.62 -6.25
N LYS A 49 -20.68 -11.61 -5.94
CA LYS A 49 -20.50 -12.52 -4.78
C LYS A 49 -19.12 -13.19 -4.78
N LYS A 50 -18.60 -13.54 -5.96
CA LYS A 50 -17.27 -14.16 -6.15
C LYS A 50 -16.12 -13.22 -5.77
N ILE A 51 -16.23 -11.94 -6.11
CA ILE A 51 -15.20 -10.96 -5.75
C ILE A 51 -15.27 -10.66 -4.26
N ARG A 52 -16.47 -10.50 -3.70
CA ARG A 52 -16.66 -10.31 -2.25
C ARG A 52 -16.10 -11.48 -1.44
N SER A 53 -16.36 -12.72 -1.84
CA SER A 53 -15.81 -13.88 -1.12
C SER A 53 -14.27 -13.92 -1.14
N ARG A 54 -13.63 -13.51 -2.23
CA ARG A 54 -12.16 -13.36 -2.30
C ARG A 54 -11.66 -12.26 -1.37
N LEU A 55 -12.30 -11.09 -1.37
CA LEU A 55 -11.94 -9.98 -0.47
C LEU A 55 -12.03 -10.38 1.00
N HIS A 56 -13.04 -11.18 1.37
CA HIS A 56 -13.16 -11.71 2.74
C HIS A 56 -12.11 -12.76 3.10
N ARG A 57 -11.45 -13.40 2.13
CA ARG A 57 -10.39 -14.41 2.37
C ARG A 57 -9.01 -13.79 2.58
N TRP A 58 -8.82 -12.53 2.20
CA TRP A 58 -7.56 -11.83 2.35
C TRP A 58 -7.70 -10.70 3.39
N PRO A 59 -7.24 -10.91 4.63
CA PRO A 59 -7.36 -9.92 5.69
C PRO A 59 -6.28 -8.84 5.51
N PHE A 60 -6.58 -7.81 4.70
CA PHE A 60 -5.68 -6.67 4.47
C PHE A 60 -5.23 -5.99 5.76
N ASN A 61 -6.11 -5.90 6.76
CA ASN A 61 -5.78 -5.33 8.06
C ASN A 61 -4.69 -6.15 8.78
N GLU A 62 -4.74 -7.48 8.69
CA GLU A 62 -3.74 -8.35 9.33
C GLU A 62 -2.37 -8.16 8.66
N LEU A 63 -2.32 -8.11 7.32
CA LEU A 63 -1.08 -7.81 6.61
C LEU A 63 -0.52 -6.44 7.02
N ARG A 64 -1.37 -5.42 7.06
CA ARG A 64 -0.99 -4.06 7.50
C ARG A 64 -0.41 -4.06 8.91
N GLU A 65 -1.09 -4.68 9.88
CA GLU A 65 -0.59 -4.80 11.25
C GLU A 65 0.79 -5.47 11.28
N PHE A 66 0.99 -6.49 10.44
CA PHE A 66 2.28 -7.19 10.35
C PHE A 66 3.39 -6.34 9.73
N VAL A 67 3.08 -5.51 8.72
CA VAL A 67 4.05 -4.55 8.20
C VAL A 67 4.37 -3.50 9.27
N GLU A 68 3.35 -2.95 9.93
CA GLU A 68 3.51 -1.88 10.93
C GLU A 68 4.45 -2.28 12.07
N TYR A 69 4.21 -3.42 12.74
CA TYR A 69 5.08 -3.78 13.86
C TYR A 69 6.48 -4.19 13.42
N LYS A 70 6.64 -4.80 12.24
CA LYS A 70 7.97 -5.21 11.72
C LYS A 70 8.79 -4.01 11.26
N ALA A 71 8.17 -3.06 10.56
CA ALA A 71 8.81 -1.82 10.16
C ALA A 71 9.27 -1.03 11.39
N LYS A 72 8.39 -0.89 12.39
CA LYS A 72 8.71 -0.23 13.66
C LYS A 72 9.88 -0.90 14.39
N ALA A 73 9.95 -2.23 14.41
CA ALA A 73 11.05 -2.97 15.02
C ALA A 73 12.41 -2.72 14.33
N MET A 74 12.38 -2.28 13.07
CA MET A 74 13.57 -1.96 12.27
C MET A 74 13.81 -0.45 12.14
N GLY A 75 13.05 0.38 12.88
CA GLY A 75 13.18 1.84 12.82
C GLY A 75 12.60 2.50 11.56
N ILE A 76 11.81 1.77 10.77
CA ILE A 76 11.16 2.32 9.56
C ILE A 76 9.79 2.91 9.93
N HIS A 77 9.55 4.15 9.50
CA HIS A 77 8.28 4.85 9.68
C HIS A 77 7.20 4.33 8.72
N ILE A 78 5.94 4.34 9.19
CA ILE A 78 4.79 3.95 8.38
C ILE A 78 3.83 5.14 8.27
N THR A 79 3.56 5.56 7.03
CA THR A 79 2.56 6.58 6.74
C THR A 79 1.38 5.98 6.02
N ILE A 80 0.18 6.30 6.52
CA ILE A 80 -1.08 5.77 6.02
C ILE A 80 -1.81 6.86 5.25
N VAL A 81 -2.09 6.59 3.99
CA VAL A 81 -2.66 7.57 3.05
C VAL A 81 -4.04 7.14 2.60
N ASN A 82 -4.94 8.10 2.39
CA ASN A 82 -6.26 7.83 1.83
C ASN A 82 -6.13 7.29 0.38
N PRO A 83 -6.69 6.12 0.05
CA PRO A 83 -6.61 5.53 -1.30
C PRO A 83 -7.42 6.26 -2.38
N ALA A 84 -8.16 7.32 -2.04
CA ALA A 84 -9.05 7.98 -2.98
C ALA A 84 -8.29 8.46 -4.23
N TYR A 85 -8.78 8.06 -5.41
CA TYR A 85 -8.25 8.43 -6.73
C TYR A 85 -6.80 8.02 -7.06
N THR A 86 -6.10 7.29 -6.19
CA THR A 86 -4.71 6.84 -6.42
C THR A 86 -4.56 5.92 -7.63
N SER A 87 -5.59 5.12 -7.92
CA SER A 87 -5.63 4.20 -9.06
C SER A 87 -6.20 4.78 -10.35
N LYS A 88 -6.72 6.01 -10.31
CA LYS A 88 -7.31 6.71 -11.47
C LYS A 88 -6.50 7.92 -11.92
N THR A 89 -5.65 8.45 -11.06
CA THR A 89 -4.83 9.62 -11.35
C THR A 89 -3.55 9.18 -12.06
N CYS A 90 -3.13 9.89 -13.10
CA CYS A 90 -1.85 9.65 -13.75
C CYS A 90 -0.70 10.15 -12.87
N SER A 91 0.25 9.28 -12.54
CA SER A 91 1.43 9.64 -11.75
C SER A 91 2.40 10.60 -12.45
N ASN A 92 2.31 10.73 -13.79
CA ASN A 92 3.14 11.64 -14.56
C ASN A 92 2.52 13.06 -14.67
N CYS A 93 1.23 13.17 -15.00
CA CYS A 93 0.61 14.46 -15.32
C CYS A 93 -0.63 14.81 -14.48
N LEU A 94 -1.00 13.96 -13.52
CA LEU A 94 -2.09 14.15 -12.55
C LEU A 94 -3.50 14.27 -13.11
N HIS A 95 -3.67 14.13 -14.42
CA HIS A 95 -4.98 13.99 -15.01
C HIS A 95 -5.57 12.62 -14.73
N LEU A 96 -6.89 12.52 -14.75
CA LEU A 96 -7.57 11.24 -14.70
C LEU A 96 -7.21 10.43 -15.95
N GLY A 97 -6.89 9.16 -15.73
CA GLY A 97 -6.69 8.18 -16.78
C GLY A 97 -7.64 7.00 -16.61
N GLU A 98 -7.47 6.03 -17.50
CA GLU A 98 -8.29 4.85 -17.59
C GLU A 98 -7.50 3.64 -17.09
N ARG A 99 -8.11 2.86 -16.21
CA ARG A 99 -7.54 1.61 -15.72
C ARG A 99 -8.31 0.44 -16.31
N HIS A 100 -7.58 -0.45 -16.98
CA HIS A 100 -8.08 -1.72 -17.45
C HIS A 100 -7.26 -2.86 -16.83
N LYS A 101 -7.80 -3.49 -15.79
CA LYS A 101 -7.13 -4.53 -14.99
C LYS A 101 -5.76 -4.06 -14.46
N HIS A 102 -4.68 -4.57 -15.05
CA HIS A 102 -3.28 -4.33 -14.70
C HIS A 102 -2.64 -3.21 -15.52
N GLN A 103 -3.38 -2.59 -16.43
CA GLN A 103 -2.91 -1.51 -17.28
C GLN A 103 -3.56 -0.19 -16.88
N PHE A 104 -2.78 0.87 -16.94
CA PHE A 104 -3.23 2.25 -16.79
C PHE A 104 -2.81 3.03 -18.04
N PHE A 105 -3.76 3.74 -18.63
CA PHE A 105 -3.56 4.58 -19.79
C PHE A 105 -4.00 6.01 -19.49
N CYS A 106 -3.13 6.98 -19.80
CA CYS A 106 -3.45 8.39 -19.66
C CYS A 106 -3.65 9.04 -21.04
N GLN A 107 -4.87 9.48 -21.32
CA GLN A 107 -5.20 10.19 -22.57
C GLN A 107 -4.57 11.59 -22.66
N ASN A 108 -4.26 12.21 -21.52
CA ASN A 108 -3.68 13.56 -21.49
C ASN A 108 -2.19 13.61 -21.87
N CYS A 109 -1.38 12.67 -21.35
CA CYS A 109 0.08 12.66 -21.59
C CYS A 109 0.57 11.42 -22.36
N GLY A 110 -0.33 10.54 -22.79
CA GLY A 110 0.00 9.31 -23.52
C GLY A 110 0.67 8.21 -22.68
N SER A 111 0.81 8.40 -21.36
CA SER A 111 1.49 7.42 -20.51
C SER A 111 0.74 6.07 -20.48
N LEU A 112 1.49 4.99 -20.74
CA LEU A 112 1.04 3.60 -20.59
C LEU A 112 1.93 2.90 -19.55
N GLN A 113 1.33 2.46 -18.45
CA GLN A 113 2.07 1.87 -17.31
C GLN A 113 1.28 0.74 -16.67
N HIS A 114 1.96 -0.08 -15.85
CA HIS A 114 1.26 -1.00 -14.97
C HIS A 114 0.44 -0.23 -13.92
N SER A 115 -0.82 -0.63 -13.69
CA SER A 115 -1.74 0.12 -12.84
C SER A 115 -1.25 0.26 -11.40
N ASP A 116 -0.61 -0.78 -10.88
CA ASP A 116 -0.16 -0.79 -9.49
C ASP A 116 1.15 0.02 -9.32
N PHE A 117 1.97 0.13 -10.38
CA PHE A 117 3.13 1.02 -10.41
C PHE A 117 2.70 2.50 -10.47
N ASN A 118 1.69 2.81 -11.28
CA ASN A 118 1.11 4.14 -11.31
C ASN A 118 0.51 4.51 -9.94
N ALA A 119 -0.20 3.58 -9.30
CA ALA A 119 -0.79 3.78 -7.98
C ALA A 119 0.28 3.97 -6.89
N SER A 120 1.36 3.19 -6.88
CA SER A 120 2.44 3.33 -5.89
C SER A 120 3.13 4.69 -5.97
N ARG A 121 3.36 5.23 -7.17
CA ARG A 121 3.89 6.59 -7.35
C ARG A 121 2.95 7.67 -6.85
N ASN A 122 1.63 7.51 -7.05
CA ASN A 122 0.64 8.43 -6.49
C ASN A 122 0.62 8.37 -4.96
N LEU A 123 0.74 7.18 -4.37
CA LEU A 123 0.83 7.03 -2.91
C LEU A 123 2.08 7.72 -2.36
N LEU A 124 3.24 7.52 -2.99
CA LEU A 124 4.48 8.20 -2.61
C LEU A 124 4.29 9.72 -2.59
N ARG A 125 3.72 10.28 -3.66
CA ARG A 125 3.42 11.72 -3.75
C ARG A 125 2.53 12.21 -2.61
N LEU A 126 1.47 11.47 -2.31
CA LEU A 126 0.52 11.84 -1.26
C LEU A 126 1.15 11.74 0.15
N GLY A 127 1.95 10.71 0.42
CA GLY A 127 2.66 10.56 1.69
C GLY A 127 3.64 11.71 1.93
N LEU A 128 4.46 12.04 0.92
CA LEU A 128 5.38 13.19 0.99
C LEU A 128 4.65 14.54 1.15
N SER A 129 3.41 14.65 0.67
CA SER A 129 2.61 15.87 0.84
C SER A 129 2.00 15.97 2.23
N ALA A 130 1.69 14.85 2.89
CA ALA A 130 1.17 14.81 4.24
C ALA A 130 2.25 15.17 5.29
N ASP A 131 3.48 14.68 5.09
CA ASP A 131 4.60 14.90 6.02
C ASP A 131 5.09 16.36 6.06
N ARG A 132 4.88 17.13 4.98
CA ARG A 132 5.24 18.56 4.93
C ARG A 132 4.50 19.47 5.92
N SER A 133 3.54 18.93 6.68
CA SER A 133 2.84 19.65 7.76
C SER A 133 3.43 19.45 9.16
N THR A 134 4.39 18.53 9.32
CA THR A 134 5.11 18.31 10.57
C THR A 134 6.55 18.81 10.44
N GLY A 135 6.88 19.87 11.19
CA GLY A 135 8.23 20.42 11.24
C GLY A 135 9.27 19.33 11.51
N VAL A 136 10.38 19.41 10.78
CA VAL A 136 11.54 18.51 10.84
C VAL A 136 11.96 18.27 12.29
N VAL A 137 11.51 17.16 12.90
CA VAL A 137 12.10 16.65 14.13
C VAL A 137 13.28 15.78 13.73
N ASN A 138 14.43 16.41 13.72
CA ASN A 138 15.73 15.81 13.49
C ASN A 138 15.96 14.69 14.53
N HIS A 139 15.64 13.44 14.19
CA HIS A 139 15.99 12.30 15.04
C HIS A 139 17.43 11.94 14.72
N ARG A 140 18.30 12.17 15.71
CA ARG A 140 19.72 11.83 15.65
C ARG A 140 19.86 10.37 15.23
N HIS A 141 20.61 10.14 14.14
CA HIS A 141 21.24 8.86 13.87
C HIS A 141 21.97 8.42 15.15
N VAL A 142 21.44 7.42 15.85
CA VAL A 142 22.21 6.73 16.88
C VAL A 142 23.12 5.77 16.12
N ALA A 143 24.36 6.20 15.94
CA ALA A 143 25.47 5.38 15.49
C ALA A 143 26.13 4.69 16.70
N ALA A 144 26.55 3.45 16.46
CA ALA A 144 27.34 2.54 17.30
C ALA A 144 26.60 1.79 18.42
#